data_AF-A0A673N1H8-F1
#
_entry.id   AF-A0A673N1H8-F1
#
_cell.length_a   1.000
_cell.length_b   1.000
_cell.length_c   1.000
_cell.angle_alpha   90.00
_cell.angle_beta   90.00
_cell.angle_gamma   90.00
#
_symmetry.space_group_name_H-M   'P 1'
#
loop_
_entity.id
_entity.type
_entity.pdbx_description
1 polymer ?
#
loop_
_entity_poly.entity_id
_entity_poly.type
_entity_poly.pdbx_seq_one_letter_code
_entity_poly.pdbx_strand_id
1 'polypeptide(L)'
;MAGAQPGVHALQLKRVSVTESLRTGDKFIKWDDDCTTVTPVTLRVDPRGYFLYWTDQNKETDLLDVSLIKDTRNGRFAKTPKEAKQRELLDVGTLEGRLENRTLTVVSGADMVNITCLNFTAFSEEVAKEWAEELFSLASNLLAQNMSRESCLEKVFTSTCLYRCCRILSSSIFRLFSADRRRVENALEVCSLPTGRVREQYKRIYNKVQDNKKIKRTHTHSLSHTHSLTHT
;
A
#
# COMPACT_ATOMS: atom_id res chain seq x y z
N MET A 1 -11.73 23.10 55.92
CA MET A 1 -12.24 22.18 54.88
C MET A 1 -11.83 22.77 53.53
N ALA A 2 -10.70 22.34 52.97
CA ALA A 2 -10.26 22.80 51.66
C ALA A 2 -11.11 22.10 50.58
N GLY A 3 -11.83 22.89 49.79
CA GLY A 3 -12.63 22.37 48.68
C GLY A 3 -11.71 21.83 47.59
N ALA A 4 -11.70 20.51 47.42
CA ALA A 4 -11.11 19.91 46.24
C ALA A 4 -11.96 20.31 45.03
N GLN A 5 -11.45 21.21 44.19
CA GLN A 5 -11.99 21.35 42.84
C GLN A 5 -11.67 20.05 42.10
N PRO A 6 -12.66 19.29 41.59
CA PRO A 6 -12.39 18.18 40.71
C PRO A 6 -11.77 18.78 39.46
N GLY A 7 -10.45 18.66 39.33
CA GLY A 7 -9.74 19.01 38.11
C GLY A 7 -10.23 18.11 36.99
N VAL A 8 -11.28 18.55 36.30
CA VAL A 8 -11.70 17.97 35.02
C VAL A 8 -10.62 18.37 34.02
N HIS A 9 -9.48 17.70 34.05
CA HIS A 9 -8.67 17.55 32.85
C HIS A 9 -9.48 16.64 31.91
N ALA A 10 -10.57 17.18 31.34
CA ALA A 10 -11.23 16.54 30.22
C ALA A 10 -10.15 16.42 29.13
N LEU A 11 -9.72 15.19 28.88
CA LEU A 11 -8.76 14.89 27.84
C LEU A 11 -9.38 15.38 26.52
N GLN A 12 -8.92 16.53 26.03
CA GLN A 12 -9.44 17.10 24.80
C GLN A 12 -8.91 16.28 23.63
N LEU A 13 -9.67 15.24 23.28
CA LEU A 13 -9.36 14.38 22.16
C LEU A 13 -9.41 15.20 20.87
N LYS A 14 -8.28 15.25 20.17
CA LYS A 14 -8.19 15.89 18.86
C LYS A 14 -8.48 14.87 17.78
N ARG A 15 -9.26 15.29 16.78
CA ARG A 15 -9.46 14.51 15.56
C ARG A 15 -8.11 14.29 14.88
N VAL A 16 -8.00 13.16 14.19
CA VAL A 16 -6.86 12.84 13.33
C VAL A 16 -6.71 13.95 12.29
N SER A 17 -5.51 14.49 12.17
CA SER A 17 -5.13 15.46 11.16
C SER A 17 -3.77 15.03 10.64
N VAL A 18 -3.67 14.81 9.33
CA VAL A 18 -2.41 14.45 8.68
C VAL A 18 -1.78 15.72 8.12
N THR A 19 -0.52 15.97 8.44
CA THR A 19 0.23 17.12 7.95
C THR A 19 0.41 17.07 6.43
N GLU A 20 0.57 18.24 5.80
CA GLU A 20 0.70 18.30 4.34
C GLU A 20 1.97 17.63 3.81
N SER A 21 3.04 17.64 4.62
CA SER A 21 4.28 16.89 4.38
C SER A 21 4.01 15.40 4.23
N LEU A 22 3.37 14.78 5.22
CA LEU A 22 3.00 13.36 5.20
C LEU A 22 2.06 12.99 4.05
N ARG A 23 1.16 13.91 3.65
CA ARG A 23 0.22 13.70 2.53
C ARG A 23 0.92 13.78 1.16
N THR A 24 1.76 14.79 0.98
CA THR A 24 2.53 15.01 -0.26
C THR A 24 3.57 13.90 -0.44
N GLY A 25 4.16 13.49 0.68
CA GLY A 25 5.14 12.44 0.79
C GLY A 25 6.56 12.93 0.59
N ASP A 26 7.47 12.21 1.23
CA ASP A 26 8.90 12.46 1.18
C ASP A 26 9.64 11.24 0.63
N LYS A 27 10.84 11.48 0.08
CA LYS A 27 11.69 10.42 -0.45
C LYS A 27 12.50 9.80 0.68
N PHE A 28 12.52 8.48 0.71
CA PHE A 28 13.31 7.69 1.64
C PHE A 28 14.05 6.57 0.90
N ILE A 29 15.04 5.99 1.56
CA ILE A 29 15.66 4.74 1.17
C ILE A 29 15.22 3.68 2.17
N LYS A 30 14.40 2.72 1.73
CA LYS A 30 14.00 1.57 2.53
C LYS A 30 15.14 0.54 2.56
N TRP A 31 15.38 -0.05 3.72
CA TRP A 31 16.38 -1.10 3.90
C TRP A 31 15.95 -2.09 4.99
N ASP A 32 16.43 -3.32 4.90
CA ASP A 32 16.09 -4.41 5.84
C ASP A 32 17.37 -5.04 6.38
N ASP A 33 17.35 -5.53 7.64
CA ASP A 33 18.54 -6.10 8.30
C ASP A 33 19.03 -7.40 7.61
N ASP A 34 18.11 -8.14 6.98
CA ASP A 34 18.38 -9.43 6.34
C ASP A 34 18.69 -9.31 4.84
N CYS A 35 18.71 -8.08 4.31
CA CYS A 35 18.89 -7.83 2.89
C CYS A 35 20.00 -6.80 2.64
N THR A 36 20.90 -7.13 1.71
CA THR A 36 22.00 -6.23 1.33
C THR A 36 21.57 -5.12 0.37
N THR A 37 20.35 -5.18 -0.14
CA THR A 37 19.80 -4.20 -1.07
C THR A 37 19.08 -3.08 -0.35
N VAL A 38 19.17 -1.89 -0.92
CA VAL A 38 18.40 -0.72 -0.48
C VAL A 38 17.49 -0.28 -1.62
N THR A 39 16.31 0.24 -1.29
CA THR A 39 15.29 0.58 -2.28
C THR A 39 14.82 2.01 -2.07
N PRO A 40 15.04 2.92 -3.02
CA PRO A 40 14.47 4.27 -2.95
C PRO A 40 12.95 4.20 -3.11
N VAL A 41 12.24 4.82 -2.18
CA VAL A 41 10.77 4.84 -2.11
C VAL A 41 10.26 6.25 -1.84
N THR A 42 9.02 6.51 -2.21
CA THR A 42 8.29 7.71 -1.75
C THR A 42 7.31 7.28 -0.67
N LEU A 43 7.51 7.75 0.56
CA LEU A 43 6.70 7.42 1.72
C LEU A 43 5.58 8.45 1.88
N ARG A 44 4.36 7.99 2.17
CA ARG A 44 3.14 8.80 2.25
C ARG A 44 2.19 8.27 3.32
N VAL A 45 1.34 9.16 3.83
CA VAL A 45 0.17 8.81 4.65
C VAL A 45 -1.09 9.26 3.92
N ASP A 46 -2.13 8.44 3.92
CA ASP A 46 -3.39 8.84 3.30
C ASP A 46 -4.05 10.01 4.06
N PRO A 47 -4.89 10.84 3.42
CA PRO A 47 -5.47 12.02 4.06
C PRO A 47 -6.30 11.75 5.33
N ARG A 48 -6.77 10.51 5.53
CA ARG A 48 -7.54 10.11 6.72
C ARG A 48 -6.66 9.50 7.81
N GLY A 49 -5.37 9.27 7.55
CA GLY A 49 -4.41 8.73 8.52
C GLY A 49 -4.59 7.24 8.82
N TYR A 50 -5.14 6.47 7.89
CA TYR A 50 -5.36 5.04 8.05
C TYR A 50 -4.14 4.18 7.70
N PHE A 51 -3.39 4.56 6.67
CA PHE A 51 -2.30 3.79 6.11
C PHE A 51 -1.07 4.66 5.90
N LEU A 52 0.06 4.15 6.36
CA LEU A 52 1.37 4.49 5.85
C LEU A 52 1.60 3.64 4.60
N TYR A 53 2.01 4.25 3.49
CA TYR A 53 2.29 3.52 2.26
C TYR A 53 3.53 4.07 1.58
N TRP A 54 4.20 3.20 0.84
CA TRP A 54 5.36 3.61 0.06
C TRP A 54 5.32 3.00 -1.32
N THR A 55 5.76 3.79 -2.28
CA THR A 55 5.86 3.36 -3.68
C THR A 55 7.30 3.36 -4.12
N ASP A 56 7.74 2.24 -4.71
CA ASP A 56 9.09 2.08 -5.24
C ASP A 56 9.21 2.62 -6.68
N GLN A 57 10.39 2.46 -7.29
CA GLN A 57 10.64 2.89 -8.67
C GLN A 57 9.87 2.06 -9.71
N ASN A 58 9.49 0.83 -9.38
CA ASN A 58 8.70 -0.06 -10.23
C ASN A 58 7.19 0.22 -10.16
N LYS A 59 6.79 1.23 -9.37
CA LYS A 59 5.39 1.57 -9.07
C LYS A 59 4.66 0.48 -8.29
N GLU A 60 5.40 -0.39 -7.60
CA GLU A 60 4.83 -1.28 -6.61
C GLU A 60 4.57 -0.50 -5.33
N THR A 61 3.41 -0.72 -4.72
CA THR A 61 2.97 0.00 -3.53
C THR A 61 2.67 -0.98 -2.43
N ASP A 62 3.36 -0.80 -1.32
CA ASP A 62 3.12 -1.51 -0.07
C ASP A 62 2.40 -0.61 0.93
N LEU A 63 1.71 -1.24 1.86
CA LEU A 63 0.84 -0.59 2.82
C LEU A 63 1.09 -1.17 4.22
N LEU A 64 1.20 -0.27 5.20
CA LEU A 64 1.17 -0.56 6.62
C LEU A 64 -0.03 0.14 7.25
N ASP A 65 -0.82 -0.62 7.98
CA ASP A 65 -1.91 -0.06 8.78
C ASP A 65 -1.35 0.72 9.98
N VAL A 66 -1.71 2.00 10.07
CA VAL A 66 -1.26 2.89 11.15
C VAL A 66 -1.68 2.37 12.53
N SER A 67 -2.80 1.64 12.64
CA SER A 67 -3.22 1.07 13.94
C SER A 67 -2.33 -0.08 14.42
N LEU A 68 -1.51 -0.66 13.53
CA LEU A 68 -0.54 -1.71 13.89
C LEU A 68 0.80 -1.14 14.35
N ILE A 69 1.03 0.17 14.17
CA ILE A 69 2.25 0.83 14.63
C ILE A 69 2.22 0.88 16.16
N LYS A 70 3.29 0.38 16.77
CA LYS A 70 3.50 0.38 18.23
C LYS A 70 4.42 1.51 18.66
N ASP A 71 5.39 1.86 17.81
CA ASP A 71 6.42 2.84 18.12
C ASP A 71 7.07 3.34 16.82
N THR A 72 7.60 4.57 16.83
CA THR A 72 8.37 5.17 15.73
C THR A 72 9.60 5.83 16.31
N ARG A 73 10.77 5.45 15.78
CA ARG A 73 12.06 5.82 16.36
C ARG A 73 12.89 6.61 15.37
N ASN A 74 13.62 7.58 15.90
CA ASN A 74 14.58 8.40 15.16
C ASN A 74 15.86 8.62 15.99
N GLY A 75 16.94 9.03 15.32
CA GLY A 75 18.21 9.35 15.97
C GLY A 75 18.81 8.15 16.67
N ARG A 76 19.32 8.35 17.88
CA ARG A 76 19.95 7.29 18.70
C ARG A 76 19.07 6.06 19.00
N PHE A 77 17.75 6.17 18.80
CA PHE A 77 16.81 5.06 19.02
C PHE A 77 16.43 4.34 17.73
N ALA A 78 16.77 4.90 16.56
CA ALA A 78 16.58 4.24 15.29
C ALA A 78 17.53 3.04 15.17
N LYS A 79 17.14 2.07 14.34
CA LYS A 79 18.05 0.96 14.01
C LYS A 79 19.19 1.47 13.14
N THR A 80 20.39 0.96 13.40
CA THR A 80 21.57 1.22 12.59
C THR A 80 21.87 -0.01 11.73
N PRO A 81 22.12 0.13 10.42
CA PRO A 81 22.44 -1.00 9.55
C PRO A 81 23.72 -1.69 10.02
N LYS A 82 23.65 -3.01 10.22
CA LYS A 82 24.77 -3.83 10.72
C LYS A 82 25.83 -4.06 9.66
N GLU A 83 25.40 -4.22 8.40
CA GLU A 83 26.29 -4.56 7.30
C GLU A 83 27.00 -3.33 6.73
N ALA A 84 28.32 -3.43 6.57
CA ALA A 84 29.16 -2.32 6.12
C ALA A 84 28.78 -1.82 4.71
N LYS A 85 28.50 -2.75 3.79
CA LYS A 85 28.09 -2.43 2.41
C LYS A 85 26.75 -1.68 2.37
N GLN A 86 25.79 -2.10 3.19
CA GLN A 86 24.51 -1.42 3.29
C GLN A 86 24.66 -0.02 3.90
N ARG A 87 25.52 0.12 4.91
CA ARG A 87 25.86 1.42 5.51
C ARG A 87 26.48 2.37 4.49
N GLU A 88 27.40 1.88 3.66
CA GLU A 88 28.01 2.68 2.58
C GLU A 88 26.96 3.14 1.56
N LEU A 89 25.99 2.27 1.21
CA LEU A 89 24.89 2.64 0.30
C LEU A 89 23.92 3.68 0.89
N LEU A 90 23.74 3.67 2.21
CA LEU A 90 22.86 4.60 2.92
C LEU A 90 23.56 5.91 3.30
N ASP A 91 24.87 5.85 3.51
CA ASP A 91 25.71 7.02 3.77
C ASP A 91 26.08 7.68 2.45
N VAL A 92 25.05 8.29 1.83
CA VAL A 92 25.23 9.12 0.65
C VAL A 92 26.15 10.27 1.04
N GLY A 93 27.43 10.19 0.70
CA GLY A 93 28.53 11.03 1.22
C GLY A 93 28.42 12.54 1.00
N THR A 94 27.30 13.03 0.49
CA THR A 94 26.94 14.44 0.35
C THR A 94 26.03 14.93 1.49
N LEU A 95 25.48 14.03 2.32
CA LEU A 95 24.50 14.36 3.34
C LEU A 95 25.19 14.59 4.69
N GLU A 96 24.99 15.77 5.26
CA GLU A 96 25.52 16.15 6.57
C GLU A 96 24.85 15.36 7.71
N GLY A 97 25.60 15.11 8.79
CA GLY A 97 25.09 14.47 10.00
C GLY A 97 25.13 12.94 10.02
N ARG A 98 24.93 12.37 11.21
CA ARG A 98 24.98 10.92 11.45
C ARG A 98 23.81 10.22 10.74
N LEU A 99 24.07 9.05 10.15
CA LEU A 99 23.05 8.23 9.49
C LEU A 99 21.84 7.93 10.40
N GLU A 100 22.08 7.71 11.69
CA GLU A 100 21.05 7.44 12.71
C GLU A 100 20.02 8.57 12.82
N ASN A 101 20.47 9.82 12.74
CA ASN A 101 19.60 11.00 12.79
C ASN A 101 18.69 11.11 11.56
N ARG A 102 19.16 10.60 10.42
CA ARG A 102 18.39 10.52 9.18
C ARG A 102 17.55 9.25 9.09
N THR A 103 17.62 8.36 10.07
CA THR A 103 16.91 7.08 10.03
C THR A 103 15.62 7.15 10.83
N LEU A 104 14.55 6.66 10.21
CA LEU A 104 13.24 6.41 10.78
C LEU A 104 13.05 4.89 10.86
N THR A 105 12.81 4.38 12.06
CA THR A 105 12.41 2.99 12.28
C THR A 105 10.96 2.95 12.72
N VAL A 106 10.10 2.34 11.91
CA VAL A 106 8.69 2.11 12.23
C VAL A 106 8.56 0.71 12.81
N VAL A 107 8.08 0.63 14.06
CA VAL A 107 7.87 -0.62 14.77
C VAL A 107 6.39 -0.97 14.68
N SER A 108 6.07 -2.07 14.00
CA SER A 108 4.70 -2.53 13.80
C SER A 108 4.49 -3.94 14.33
N GLY A 109 3.28 -4.27 14.74
CA GLY A 109 2.97 -5.62 15.19
C GLY A 109 1.48 -5.84 15.43
N ALA A 110 1.04 -7.09 15.30
CA ALA A 110 -0.33 -7.46 15.69
C ALA A 110 -0.50 -7.39 17.21
N ASP A 111 0.56 -7.72 17.95
CA ASP A 111 0.61 -7.74 19.40
C ASP A 111 2.00 -7.27 19.91
N MET A 112 2.26 -7.41 21.21
CA MET A 112 3.51 -6.95 21.84
C MET A 112 4.70 -7.92 21.64
N VAL A 113 4.49 -9.07 21.00
CA VAL A 113 5.50 -10.12 20.79
C VAL A 113 5.87 -10.20 19.31
N ASN A 114 4.88 -10.24 18.43
CA ASN A 114 5.01 -10.34 16.99
C ASN A 114 5.29 -8.96 16.38
N ILE A 115 6.50 -8.46 16.63
CA ILE A 115 6.96 -7.15 16.22
C ILE A 115 7.85 -7.26 14.98
N THR A 116 7.57 -6.42 13.99
CA THR A 116 8.39 -6.17 12.80
C THR A 116 8.91 -4.73 12.83
N CYS A 117 10.10 -4.51 12.28
CA CYS A 117 10.71 -3.19 12.16
C CYS A 117 10.90 -2.88 10.68
N LEU A 118 10.38 -1.76 10.22
CA LEU A 118 10.66 -1.20 8.90
C LEU A 118 11.62 -0.03 9.06
N ASN A 119 12.71 -0.03 8.30
CA ASN A 119 13.71 1.03 8.37
C ASN A 119 13.70 1.86 7.08
N PHE A 120 13.71 3.17 7.26
CA PHE A 120 13.72 4.16 6.20
C PHE A 120 14.77 5.22 6.51
N THR A 121 15.62 5.54 5.55
CA THR A 121 16.61 6.62 5.68
C THR A 121 16.16 7.80 4.83
N ALA A 122 15.96 8.96 5.47
CA ALA A 122 15.61 10.21 4.83
C ALA A 122 16.85 10.90 4.24
N PHE A 123 16.61 11.89 3.38
CA PHE A 123 17.67 12.76 2.86
C PHE A 123 17.99 13.94 3.80
N SER A 124 17.16 14.21 4.80
CA SER A 124 17.35 15.27 5.81
C SER A 124 16.99 14.75 7.21
N GLU A 125 17.70 15.23 8.23
CA GLU A 125 17.44 14.89 9.64
C GLU A 125 16.09 15.43 10.10
N GLU A 126 15.74 16.65 9.67
CA GLU A 126 14.48 17.31 9.99
C GLU A 126 13.28 16.48 9.50
N VAL A 127 13.37 15.95 8.27
CA VAL A 127 12.33 15.09 7.70
C VAL A 127 12.20 13.80 8.51
N ALA A 128 13.30 13.12 8.84
CA ALA A 128 13.24 11.88 9.60
C ALA A 128 12.60 12.09 10.99
N LYS A 129 12.90 13.22 11.63
CA LYS A 129 12.34 13.60 12.94
C LYS A 129 10.85 13.94 12.85
N GLU A 130 10.44 14.79 11.90
CA GLU A 130 9.04 15.15 11.70
C GLU A 130 8.19 13.89 11.45
N TRP A 131 8.65 13.01 10.57
CA TRP A 131 7.95 11.77 10.27
C TRP A 131 7.84 10.84 11.48
N ALA A 132 8.86 10.76 12.33
CA ALA A 132 8.79 9.95 13.54
C ALA A 132 7.73 10.48 14.52
N GLU A 133 7.71 11.79 14.76
CA GLU A 133 6.79 12.45 15.70
C GLU A 133 5.33 12.41 15.21
N GLU A 134 5.10 12.79 13.95
CA GLU A 134 3.75 12.84 13.37
C GLU A 134 3.15 11.44 13.22
N LEU A 135 3.94 10.47 12.75
CA LEU A 135 3.46 9.10 12.60
C LEU A 135 3.13 8.46 13.96
N PHE A 136 3.91 8.77 15.01
CA PHE A 136 3.59 8.33 16.36
C PHE A 136 2.28 8.93 16.87
N SER A 137 2.09 10.24 16.65
CA SER A 137 0.88 10.97 17.02
C SER A 137 -0.37 10.37 16.35
N LEU A 138 -0.27 9.99 15.07
CA LEU A 138 -1.35 9.31 14.35
C LEU A 138 -1.64 7.92 14.94
N ALA A 139 -0.62 7.11 15.18
CA ALA A 139 -0.77 5.76 15.71
C ALA A 139 -1.34 5.74 17.14
N SER A 140 -0.92 6.69 17.97
CA SER A 140 -1.35 6.83 19.37
C SER A 140 -2.67 7.61 19.54
N ASN A 141 -3.29 8.07 18.45
CA ASN A 141 -4.54 8.82 18.53
C ASN A 141 -5.71 7.94 19.00
N LEU A 142 -6.29 8.27 20.15
CA LEU A 142 -7.37 7.47 20.74
C LEU A 142 -8.65 7.43 19.90
N LEU A 143 -8.98 8.51 19.16
CA LEU A 143 -10.14 8.52 18.27
C LEU A 143 -9.91 7.65 17.03
N ALA A 144 -8.69 7.58 16.53
CA ALA A 144 -8.31 6.69 15.44
C ALA A 144 -8.45 5.21 15.85
N GLN A 145 -8.02 4.88 17.08
CA GLN A 145 -8.13 3.53 17.64
C GLN A 145 -9.59 3.13 17.91
N ASN A 146 -10.45 4.09 18.23
CA ASN A 146 -11.88 3.88 18.50
C ASN A 146 -12.76 4.31 17.29
N MET A 147 -12.35 3.92 16.08
CA MET A 147 -13.04 4.30 14.86
C MET A 147 -14.46 3.71 14.74
N SER A 148 -15.38 4.47 14.12
CA SER A 148 -16.74 4.00 13.86
C SER A 148 -16.78 2.90 12.79
N ARG A 149 -17.89 2.15 12.73
CA ARG A 149 -18.09 1.13 11.69
C ARG A 149 -18.03 1.69 10.28
N GLU A 150 -18.56 2.90 10.08
CA GLU A 150 -18.48 3.62 8.81
C GLU A 150 -17.04 3.93 8.42
N SER A 151 -16.25 4.46 9.35
CA SER A 151 -14.81 4.72 9.13
C SER A 151 -14.03 3.44 8.81
N CYS A 152 -14.43 2.31 9.41
CA CYS A 152 -13.81 1.01 9.13
C CYS A 152 -14.06 0.55 7.69
N LEU A 153 -15.28 0.76 7.18
CA LEU A 153 -15.61 0.48 5.78
C LEU A 153 -14.85 1.42 4.82
N GLU A 154 -14.75 2.70 5.19
CA GLU A 154 -13.96 3.68 4.43
C GLU A 154 -12.48 3.29 4.38
N LYS A 155 -11.90 2.84 5.50
CA LYS A 155 -10.53 2.32 5.55
C LYS A 155 -10.31 1.15 4.59
N VAL A 156 -11.24 0.20 4.51
CA VAL A 156 -11.18 -0.92 3.55
C VAL A 156 -11.26 -0.42 2.10
N PHE A 157 -12.08 0.60 1.84
CA PHE A 157 -12.15 1.24 0.54
C PHE A 157 -10.83 1.92 0.18
N THR A 158 -10.26 2.70 1.10
CA THR A 158 -8.98 3.40 0.92
C THR A 158 -7.85 2.43 0.60
N SER A 159 -7.72 1.32 1.33
CA SER A 159 -6.66 0.33 1.04
C SER A 159 -6.78 -0.24 -0.37
N THR A 160 -8.01 -0.52 -0.82
CA THR A 160 -8.29 -1.02 -2.17
C THR A 160 -7.90 0.00 -3.24
N CYS A 161 -8.19 1.28 -2.99
CA CYS A 161 -7.83 2.37 -3.88
C CYS A 161 -6.31 2.56 -3.98
N LEU A 162 -5.59 2.46 -2.85
CA LEU A 162 -4.13 2.60 -2.81
C LEU A 162 -3.41 1.49 -3.58
N TYR A 163 -3.85 0.23 -3.48
CA TYR A 163 -3.24 -0.87 -4.25
C TYR A 163 -3.44 -0.78 -5.77
N ARG A 164 -4.52 -0.14 -6.25
CA ARG A 164 -4.95 -0.26 -7.68
C ARG A 164 -5.38 1.05 -8.33
N CYS A 165 -4.93 2.21 -7.83
CA CYS A 165 -5.25 3.54 -8.36
C CYS A 165 -6.75 3.74 -8.65
N CYS A 166 -7.61 3.35 -7.71
CA CYS A 166 -9.07 3.47 -7.82
C CYS A 166 -9.72 2.74 -9.02
N ARG A 167 -8.97 1.98 -9.84
CA ARG A 167 -9.57 1.01 -10.77
C ARG A 167 -9.98 -0.21 -9.97
N ILE A 168 -11.13 -0.08 -9.32
CA ILE A 168 -11.78 -1.16 -8.56
C ILE A 168 -12.05 -2.31 -9.52
N LEU A 169 -11.10 -3.23 -9.63
CA LEU A 169 -11.29 -4.46 -10.35
C LEU A 169 -12.16 -5.35 -9.47
N SER A 170 -13.21 -5.94 -10.02
CA SER A 170 -14.12 -6.83 -9.28
C SER A 170 -13.38 -7.92 -8.49
N SER A 171 -12.22 -8.37 -8.98
CA SER A 171 -11.35 -9.35 -8.31
C SER A 171 -10.75 -8.87 -6.98
N SER A 172 -10.58 -7.56 -6.75
CA SER A 172 -10.14 -7.02 -5.46
C SER A 172 -11.27 -7.11 -4.42
N ILE A 173 -12.50 -6.77 -4.82
CA ILE A 173 -13.67 -6.87 -3.93
C ILE A 173 -13.94 -8.33 -3.54
N PHE A 174 -13.82 -9.27 -4.49
CA PHE A 174 -13.95 -10.69 -4.17
C PHE A 174 -12.89 -11.22 -3.19
N ARG A 175 -11.69 -10.64 -3.19
CA ARG A 175 -10.66 -11.00 -2.19
C ARG A 175 -10.98 -10.46 -0.81
N LEU A 176 -11.54 -9.25 -0.72
CA LEU A 176 -11.94 -8.64 0.56
C LEU A 176 -13.13 -9.35 1.21
N PHE A 177 -14.09 -9.79 0.39
CA PHE A 177 -15.30 -10.48 0.84
C PHE A 177 -15.33 -11.92 0.34
N SER A 178 -14.25 -12.67 0.62
CA SER A 178 -14.08 -14.05 0.16
C SER A 178 -15.08 -15.05 0.76
N ALA A 179 -15.69 -14.70 1.90
CA ALA A 179 -16.63 -15.55 2.62
C ALA A 179 -17.91 -15.87 1.82
N ASP A 180 -18.41 -14.94 1.00
CA ASP A 180 -19.61 -15.16 0.19
C ASP A 180 -19.54 -14.45 -1.15
N ARG A 181 -18.95 -15.17 -2.12
CA ARG A 181 -18.76 -14.67 -3.48
C ARG A 181 -20.08 -14.36 -4.20
N ARG A 182 -21.16 -15.11 -3.93
CA ARG A 182 -22.45 -14.93 -4.63
C ARG A 182 -23.12 -13.64 -4.19
N ARG A 183 -23.11 -13.33 -2.89
CA ARG A 183 -23.63 -12.05 -2.37
C ARG A 183 -22.86 -10.86 -2.93
N VAL A 184 -21.54 -10.98 -3.10
CA VAL A 184 -20.72 -9.93 -3.72
C VAL A 184 -21.08 -9.72 -5.19
N GLU A 185 -21.30 -10.80 -5.97
CA GLU A 185 -21.78 -10.69 -7.37
C GLU A 185 -23.11 -9.94 -7.45
N ASN A 186 -24.09 -10.32 -6.63
CA ASN A 186 -25.41 -9.68 -6.62
C ASN A 186 -25.33 -8.19 -6.23
N ALA A 187 -24.52 -7.85 -5.23
CA ALA A 187 -24.36 -6.46 -4.80
C ALA A 187 -23.71 -5.60 -5.90
N LEU A 188 -22.70 -6.14 -6.59
CA LEU A 188 -22.06 -5.45 -7.72
C LEU A 188 -23.03 -5.24 -8.88
N GLU A 189 -23.88 -6.22 -9.16
CA GLU A 189 -24.91 -6.14 -10.20
C GLU A 189 -25.97 -5.06 -9.88
N VAL A 190 -26.45 -5.00 -8.64
CA VAL A 190 -27.36 -3.94 -8.18
C VAL A 190 -26.74 -2.55 -8.33
N CYS A 191 -25.43 -2.42 -8.06
CA CYS A 191 -24.70 -1.17 -8.22
C CYS A 191 -24.25 -0.89 -9.68
N SER A 192 -24.65 -1.71 -10.65
CA SER A 192 -24.25 -1.60 -12.07
C SER A 192 -22.73 -1.59 -12.29
N LEU A 193 -21.97 -2.25 -11.40
CA LEU A 193 -20.52 -2.39 -11.51
C LEU A 193 -20.14 -3.66 -12.28
N PRO A 194 -19.05 -3.63 -13.06
CA PRO A 194 -18.66 -4.78 -13.88
C PRO A 194 -18.31 -5.98 -13.01
N THR A 195 -19.14 -7.00 -13.03
CA THR A 195 -18.84 -8.32 -12.46
C THR A 195 -17.95 -9.09 -13.43
N GLY A 196 -16.97 -9.83 -12.92
CA GLY A 196 -15.93 -10.51 -13.72
C GLY A 196 -16.44 -11.44 -14.84
N ARG A 197 -17.74 -11.76 -14.88
CA ARG A 197 -18.40 -12.46 -15.98
C ARG A 197 -18.23 -11.75 -17.32
N VAL A 198 -18.23 -10.41 -17.33
CA VAL A 198 -18.04 -9.62 -18.56
C VAL A 198 -16.64 -9.87 -19.15
N ARG A 199 -15.59 -9.95 -18.30
CA ARG A 199 -14.21 -10.21 -18.77
C ARG A 199 -14.01 -11.63 -19.30
N GLU A 200 -14.69 -12.63 -18.72
CA GLU A 200 -14.71 -13.99 -19.29
C GLU A 200 -15.48 -14.05 -20.60
N GLN A 201 -16.59 -13.31 -20.72
CA GLN A 201 -17.37 -13.24 -21.94
C GLN A 201 -16.59 -12.58 -23.07
N TYR A 202 -15.87 -11.48 -22.80
CA TYR A 202 -14.94 -10.87 -23.77
C TYR A 202 -13.77 -11.78 -24.13
N LYS A 203 -13.20 -12.53 -23.16
CA LYS A 203 -12.16 -13.54 -23.48
C LYS A 203 -12.71 -14.68 -24.33
N ARG A 204 -13.91 -15.18 -24.04
CA ARG A 204 -14.57 -16.21 -24.86
C ARG A 204 -14.88 -15.70 -26.26
N ILE A 205 -15.38 -14.47 -26.40
CA ILE A 205 -15.62 -13.83 -27.70
C ILE A 205 -14.30 -13.64 -28.45
N TYR A 206 -13.27 -13.11 -27.80
CA TYR A 206 -11.95 -12.91 -28.41
C TYR A 206 -11.34 -14.22 -28.89
N ASN A 207 -11.36 -15.28 -28.07
CA ASN A 207 -10.85 -16.59 -28.46
C ASN A 207 -11.67 -17.19 -29.62
N LYS A 208 -13.01 -17.06 -29.58
CA LYS A 208 -13.89 -17.52 -30.67
C LYS A 208 -13.66 -16.77 -31.99
N VAL A 209 -13.26 -15.50 -31.93
CA VAL A 209 -12.86 -14.71 -33.11
C VAL A 209 -11.50 -15.17 -33.64
N GLN A 210 -10.54 -15.50 -32.76
CA GLN A 210 -9.24 -16.02 -33.17
C GLN A 210 -9.33 -17.42 -33.79
N ASP A 211 -10.16 -18.30 -33.23
CA ASP A 211 -10.41 -19.63 -33.79
C ASP A 211 -11.08 -19.55 -35.16
N ASN A 212 -12.07 -18.65 -35.34
CA ASN A 212 -12.69 -18.41 -36.65
C ASN A 212 -11.71 -17.84 -37.68
N LYS A 213 -10.76 -16.98 -37.28
CA LYS A 213 -9.68 -16.52 -38.17
C LYS A 213 -8.73 -17.66 -38.56
N LYS A 214 -8.48 -18.60 -37.65
CA LYS A 214 -7.65 -19.79 -37.90
C LYS A 214 -8.32 -20.75 -38.89
N ILE A 215 -9.62 -20.98 -38.73
CA ILE A 215 -10.45 -21.82 -39.63
C ILE A 215 -10.55 -21.21 -41.03
N LYS A 216 -10.68 -19.88 -41.16
CA LYS A 216 -10.66 -19.21 -42.47
C LYS A 216 -9.31 -19.34 -43.17
N ARG A 217 -8.18 -19.28 -42.42
CA ARG A 217 -6.84 -19.47 -42.97
C ARG A 217 -6.57 -20.91 -43.44
N THR A 218 -7.12 -21.91 -42.75
CA THR A 218 -7.00 -23.32 -43.19
C THR A 218 -7.86 -23.61 -44.41
N HIS A 219 -9.06 -23.01 -44.52
CA HIS A 219 -9.90 -23.14 -45.72
C HIS A 219 -9.34 -22.44 -46.96
N THR A 220 -8.65 -21.30 -46.81
CA THR A 220 -7.96 -20.65 -47.94
C THR A 220 -6.76 -21.46 -48.43
N HIS A 221 -6.08 -22.21 -47.56
CA HIS A 221 -4.98 -23.10 -47.97
C HIS A 221 -5.45 -24.41 -48.62
N SER A 222 -6.61 -24.95 -48.22
CA SER A 222 -7.15 -26.16 -48.86
C SER A 222 -7.77 -25.90 -50.23
N LEU A 223 -8.32 -24.71 -50.47
CA LEU A 223 -8.84 -24.31 -51.79
C LEU A 223 -7.72 -24.00 -52.82
N SER A 224 -6.49 -23.71 -52.37
CA SER A 224 -5.33 -23.53 -53.27
C SER A 224 -4.66 -24.84 -53.71
N HIS A 225 -5.14 -26.02 -53.27
CA HIS A 225 -4.58 -27.32 -53.63
C HIS A 225 -5.52 -28.23 -54.44
N THR A 226 -6.75 -27.78 -54.74
CA THR A 226 -7.72 -28.58 -55.51
C THR A 226 -7.87 -28.17 -56.98
N HIS A 227 -7.05 -27.25 -57.49
CA HIS A 227 -7.04 -26.87 -58.92
C HIS A 227 -5.65 -26.97 -59.54
N SER A 228 -5.08 -28.16 -59.58
CA SER A 228 -3.97 -28.48 -60.51
C SER A 228 -3.74 -29.99 -60.56
N LEU A 229 -4.74 -30.76 -61.01
CA LEU A 229 -4.58 -32.14 -61.50
C LEU A 229 -5.88 -32.51 -62.23
N THR A 230 -6.01 -32.07 -63.49
CA THR A 230 -6.84 -32.66 -64.55
C THR A 230 -6.63 -31.83 -65.81
N HIS A 231 -5.76 -32.31 -66.71
CA HIS A 231 -5.88 -32.25 -68.16
C HIS A 231 -4.53 -32.67 -68.79
N THR A 232 -4.40 -33.97 -68.99
CA THR A 232 -3.97 -34.52 -70.30
C THR A 232 -5.17 -34.50 -71.24
#